data_AF-W1J4R9-F1
#
_entry.id   AF-W1J4R9-F1
#
_cell.length_a   1.000
_cell.length_b   1.000
_cell.length_c   1.000
_cell.angle_alpha   90.00
_cell.angle_beta   90.00
_cell.angle_gamma   90.00
#
_symmetry.space_group_name_H-M   'P 1'
#
loop_
_entity.id
_entity.type
_entity.pdbx_description
1 polymer ?
#
loop_
_entity_poly.entity_id
_entity_poly.type
_entity_poly.pdbx_seq_one_letter_code
_entity_poly.pdbx_strand_id
1 'polypeptide(L)' 'MMRTGEEYINALRDGRTIFINGEKITNHVDHPAFRNSIRTIANLYDYKIANPDKTAFKTKDGKQISLYWQYLLYQKN' A
#
# COMPACT_ATOMS: atom_id res chain seq x y z
N MET A 1 -9.33 -6.23 5.11
CA MET A 1 -8.84 -6.94 3.91
C MET A 1 -7.49 -6.33 3.56
N MET A 2 -6.51 -7.13 3.17
CA MET A 2 -5.20 -6.64 2.75
C MET A 2 -5.28 -6.19 1.29
N ARG A 3 -4.71 -5.03 0.97
CA ARG A 3 -4.74 -4.48 -0.39
C ARG A 3 -3.79 -5.22 -1.33
N THR A 4 -4.19 -5.40 -2.59
CA THR A 4 -3.28 -5.83 -3.66
C THR A 4 -2.39 -4.69 -4.13
N GLY A 5 -1.32 -5.01 -4.86
CA GLY A 5 -0.48 -4.02 -5.52
C GLY A 5 -1.26 -3.20 -6.55
N GLU A 6 -2.16 -3.83 -7.29
CA GLU A 6 -3.05 -3.17 -8.25
C GLU A 6 -4.00 -2.18 -7.56
N GLU A 7 -4.64 -2.58 -6.47
CA GLU A 7 -5.51 -1.69 -5.67
C GLU A 7 -4.73 -0.50 -5.12
N TYR A 8 -3.48 -0.70 -4.70
CA TYR A 8 -2.60 0.38 -4.27
C TYR A 8 -2.30 1.36 -5.42
N ILE A 9 -1.92 0.86 -6.60
CA ILE A 9 -1.63 1.69 -7.78
C ILE A 9 -2.87 2.50 -8.19
N ASN A 10 -4.04 1.86 -8.23
CA ASN A 10 -5.30 2.52 -8.57
C ASN A 10 -5.67 3.60 -7.54
N ALA A 11 -5.43 3.35 -6.25
CA ALA A 11 -5.68 4.33 -5.20
C ALA A 11 -4.78 5.59 -5.29
N LEU A 12 -3.64 5.52 -5.98
CA LEU A 12 -2.81 6.71 -6.22
C LEU A 12 -3.42 7.63 -7.28
N ARG A 13 -4.35 7.16 -8.12
CA ARG A 13 -5.04 7.98 -9.14
C ARG A 13 -6.17 8.81 -8.53
N ASP A 14 -5.87 9.53 -7.46
CA ASP A 14 -6.83 10.26 -6.62
C ASP A 14 -6.94 11.77 -6.94
N GLY A 15 -6.26 12.23 -8.00
CA GLY A 15 -6.29 13.63 -8.41
C GLY A 15 -5.35 14.54 -7.61
N ARG A 16 -4.43 13.99 -6.80
CA ARG A 16 -3.40 14.78 -6.12
C ARG A 16 -2.58 15.63 -7.09
N THR A 17 -2.21 16.83 -6.64
CA THR A 17 -1.36 17.74 -7.41
C THR A 17 0.08 17.58 -6.97
N ILE A 18 0.96 17.27 -7.92
CA ILE A 18 2.40 17.08 -7.69
C ILE A 18 3.15 18.05 -8.58
N PHE A 19 4.18 18.69 -8.02
CA PHE A 19 5.10 19.54 -8.75
C PHE A 19 6.51 18.98 -8.71
N ILE A 20 7.22 19.01 -9.84
CA ILE A 20 8.66 18.72 -9.93
C ILE A 20 9.30 19.89 -10.67
N ASN A 21 10.33 20.50 -10.08
CA ASN A 21 11.07 21.60 -10.70
C ASN A 21 10.17 22.76 -11.19
N GLY A 22 9.08 23.05 -10.46
CA GLY A 22 8.11 24.09 -10.82
C GLY A 22 7.01 23.66 -11.81
N GLU A 23 7.11 22.47 -12.40
CA GLU A 23 6.12 21.94 -13.34
C GLU A 23 5.08 21.05 -12.66
N LYS A 24 3.81 21.22 -13.03
CA LYS A 24 2.72 20.36 -12.55
C LYS A 24 2.72 19.02 -13.28
N ILE A 25 2.83 17.92 -12.54
CA ILE A 25 2.74 16.57 -13.06
C ILE A 25 1.28 16.08 -13.01
N THR A 26 0.76 15.66 -14.16
CA THR A 26 -0.64 15.20 -14.30
C THR A 26 -0.79 13.68 -14.19
N ASN A 27 0.20 12.90 -14.64
CA ASN A 27 0.22 11.44 -14.48
C ASN A 27 1.43 10.99 -13.66
N HIS A 28 1.33 11.11 -12.34
CA HIS A 28 2.42 10.77 -11.43
C HIS A 28 2.65 9.26 -11.27
N VAL A 29 1.63 8.43 -11.48
CA VAL A 29 1.72 6.97 -11.31
C VAL A 29 2.70 6.34 -12.30
N ASP A 30 2.68 6.82 -13.55
CA ASP A 30 3.55 6.32 -14.62
C ASP A 30 4.78 7.21 -14.86
N HIS A 31 4.92 8.31 -14.11
CA HIS A 31 6.00 9.27 -14.28
C HIS A 31 7.37 8.62 -13.96
N PRO A 32 8.43 8.85 -14.78
CA PRO A 32 9.75 8.26 -14.57
C PRO A 32 10.34 8.47 -13.16
N ALA A 33 10.05 9.63 -12.54
CA ALA A 33 10.51 9.95 -11.19
C ALA A 33 9.90 9.07 -10.08
N PHE A 34 8.72 8.47 -10.30
CA PHE A 34 7.97 7.77 -9.25
C PHE A 34 7.63 6.32 -9.57
N ARG A 35 7.49 5.97 -10.85
CA ARG A 35 6.95 4.67 -11.31
C ARG A 35 7.65 3.46 -10.68
N ASN A 36 8.97 3.54 -10.45
CA ASN A 36 9.73 2.45 -9.86
C ASN A 36 9.45 2.32 -8.36
N SER A 37 9.46 3.44 -7.62
CA SER A 37 9.13 3.45 -6.19
C SER A 37 7.70 2.96 -5.94
N ILE A 38 6.75 3.40 -6.78
CA ILE A 38 5.35 2.94 -6.73
C ILE A 38 5.27 1.43 -6.95
N ARG A 39 5.96 0.89 -7.97
CA ARG A 39 5.99 -0.56 -8.24
C ARG A 39 6.63 -1.35 -7.10
N THR A 40 7.69 -0.84 -6.47
CA THR A 40 8.29 -1.48 -5.29
C THR A 40 7.28 -1.64 -4.15
N ILE A 41 6.48 -0.61 -3.89
CA ILE A 41 5.44 -0.67 -2.85
C ILE A 41 4.28 -1.58 -3.28
N ALA A 42 3.87 -1.54 -4.55
CA ALA A 42 2.86 -2.47 -5.09
C ALA A 42 3.28 -3.94 -4.90
N ASN A 43 4.53 -4.26 -5.26
CA ASN A 43 5.09 -5.60 -5.06
C ASN A 43 5.13 -6.01 -3.58
N LEU A 44 5.33 -5.07 -2.66
CA LEU A 44 5.25 -5.35 -1.23
C LEU A 44 3.81 -5.70 -0.79
N TYR A 45 2.79 -5.06 -1.36
CA TYR A 45 1.39 -5.44 -1.11
C TYR A 45 1.11 -6.87 -1.61
N ASP A 46 1.52 -7.19 -2.82
CA ASP A 46 1.35 -8.54 -3.40
C ASP A 46 2.13 -9.59 -2.61
N TYR A 47 3.36 -9.28 -2.19
CA TYR A 47 4.15 -10.15 -1.32
C TYR A 47 3.43 -10.47 -0.01
N LYS A 48 2.80 -9.47 0.61
CA LYS A 48 2.05 -9.67 1.86
C LYS A 48 0.83 -10.57 1.65
N ILE A 49 0.11 -10.40 0.55
CA ILE A 49 -1.02 -11.29 0.20
C ILE A 49 -0.53 -12.72 -0.02
N ALA A 50 0.58 -12.90 -0.75
CA ALA A 50 1.15 -14.21 -1.04
C ALA A 50 1.80 -14.89 0.20
N ASN A 51 2.20 -14.11 1.20
CA ASN A 51 2.90 -14.60 2.40
C ASN A 51 2.14 -14.22 3.68
N PRO A 52 0.90 -14.69 3.84
CA PRO A 52 0.04 -14.32 4.96
C PRO A 52 0.63 -14.71 6.31
N ASP A 53 1.26 -15.88 6.40
CA ASP A 53 1.81 -16.41 7.65
C ASP A 53 2.95 -15.56 8.22
N LYS A 54 3.65 -14.81 7.35
CA LYS A 54 4.79 -13.95 7.72
C LYS A 54 4.41 -12.49 7.89
N THR A 55 3.26 -12.09 7.37
CA THR A 55 2.93 -10.66 7.19
C THR A 55 1.57 -10.26 7.71
N ALA A 56 0.77 -11.22 8.17
CA ALA A 56 -0.56 -10.99 8.72
C ALA A 56 -0.80 -11.76 10.01
N PHE A 57 -1.80 -11.30 10.77
CA PHE A 57 -2.36 -12.01 11.91
C PHE A 57 -3.88 -12.02 11.81
N LYS A 58 -4.51 -12.95 12.53
CA LYS A 58 -5.96 -13.04 12.62
C LYS A 58 -6.45 -12.26 13.83
N THR A 59 -7.44 -11.40 13.63
CA THR A 59 -8.16 -10.74 14.73
C THR A 59 -9.10 -11.72 15.43
N LYS A 60 -9.61 -11.34 16.62
CA LYS A 60 -10.64 -12.12 17.34
C LYS A 60 -11.88 -12.39 16.47
N ASP A 61 -12.20 -11.46 15.58
CA ASP A 61 -13.32 -11.57 14.62
C ASP A 61 -13.00 -12.45 13.39
N GLY A 62 -11.85 -13.14 13.38
CA GLY A 62 -11.42 -14.01 12.28
C GLY A 62 -10.90 -13.26 11.04
N LYS A 63 -10.82 -11.93 11.07
CA LYS A 63 -10.31 -11.14 9.93
C LYS A 63 -8.79 -11.20 9.90
N GLN A 64 -8.25 -11.39 8.70
CA GLN A 64 -6.81 -11.33 8.49
C GLN A 64 -6.36 -9.91 8.15
N ILE A 65 -5.39 -9.42 8.90
CA ILE A 65 -4.85 -8.05 8.77
C ILE A 65 -3.34 -8.04 8.86
N SER A 66 -2.72 -7.05 8.22
CA SER A 66 -1.26 -6.87 8.18
C SER A 66 -0.66 -6.71 9.59
N LEU A 67 0.49 -7.35 9.85
CA LEU A 67 1.25 -7.28 11.10
C LEU A 67 1.57 -5.86 11.56
N TYR A 68 1.69 -4.91 10.64
CA TYR A 68 1.83 -3.48 10.97
C TYR A 68 0.80 -2.98 12.00
N TRP A 69 -0.41 -3.53 11.97
CA TRP A 69 -1.50 -3.12 12.87
C TRP A 69 -1.51 -3.88 14.21
N GLN A 70 -0.59 -4.82 14.44
CA GLN A 70 -0.60 -5.70 15.61
C GLN A 70 -0.50 -4.89 16.91
N TYR A 71 0.50 -4.01 17.03
CA TYR A 71 0.72 -3.24 18.25
C TYR A 71 -0.47 -2.33 18.61
N LEU A 72 -1.12 -1.73 17.61
CA LEU A 72 -2.25 -0.83 17.80
C LEU A 72 -3.52 -1.56 18.28
N LEU A 73 -3.67 -2.85 17.97
CA LEU A 73 -4.79 -3.65 18.48
C LEU A 73 -4.52 -4.25 19.86
N TYR A 74 -3.26 -4.42 20.25
CA TYR A 74 -2.89 -4.87 21.60
C TYR A 74 -3.18 -3.81 22.67
N GLN A 75 -3.03 -2.51 22.37
CA GLN A 75 -3.33 -1.44 23.34
C GLN A 75 -4.83 -1.11 23.52
N LYS A 76 -5.70 -1.64 22.66
CA LYS A 76 -7.15 -1.42 22.73
C LYS A 76 -7.89 -2.51 23.53
N ASN A 77 -7.18 -3.41 24.18
CA ASN A 77 -7.69 -4.33 25.19
C ASN A 77 -6.94 -4.09 26.51
#